data_AF-A0A9P5J5N7-F1
#
_entry.id   AF-A0A9P5J5N7-F1
#
_cell.length_a   1.000
_cell.length_b   1.000
_cell.length_c   1.000
_cell.angle_alpha   90.00
_cell.angle_beta   90.00
_cell.angle_gamma   90.00
#
_symmetry.space_group_name_H-M   'P 1'
#
loop_
_entity.id
_entity.type
_entity.pdbx_description
1 polymer ?
#
loop_
_entity_poly.entity_id
_entity_poly.type
_entity_poly.pdbx_seq_one_letter_code
_entity_poly.pdbx_strand_id
1 'polypeptide(L)'
;MHKYDREITDGVDGAPNLKPDLIGLMEAKAFHPEERAPWSALDVVVEVEESWPELVAQAGTYARALLNAHPIRTYALIIGYNHVEGEVRFLFFHRGG
;
A
#
# COMPACT_ATOMS: atom_id res chain seq x y z
N MET A 1 8.87 -11.11 -4.89
CA MET A 1 8.57 -9.68 -4.67
C MET A 1 8.87 -8.96 -5.97
N HIS A 2 7.86 -8.40 -6.62
CA HIS A 2 7.99 -7.74 -7.92
C HIS A 2 7.89 -6.22 -7.73
N LYS A 3 8.77 -5.45 -8.38
CA LYS A 3 8.67 -3.98 -8.44
C LYS A 3 7.33 -3.62 -9.10
N TYR A 4 6.53 -2.79 -8.46
CA TYR A 4 5.23 -2.37 -8.99
C TYR A 4 5.31 -0.87 -9.30
N ASP A 5 5.20 -0.50 -10.58
CA ASP A 5 5.40 0.88 -11.02
C ASP A 5 4.13 1.50 -11.62
N ARG A 6 2.96 0.93 -11.29
CA ARG A 6 1.68 1.31 -11.88
C ARG A 6 0.71 1.86 -10.85
N GLU A 7 -0.31 2.53 -11.34
CA GLU A 7 -1.43 2.94 -10.49
C GLU A 7 -2.29 1.72 -10.14
N ILE A 8 -2.79 1.68 -8.91
CA ILE A 8 -3.76 0.68 -8.45
C ILE A 8 -5.16 1.01 -9.02
N THR A 9 -5.92 0.01 -9.47
CA THR A 9 -7.31 0.20 -9.94
C THR A 9 -8.29 0.32 -8.78
N ASP A 10 -9.51 0.76 -9.08
CA ASP A 10 -10.58 0.99 -8.10
C ASP A 10 -10.28 2.14 -7.16
N GLY A 11 -9.81 3.26 -7.75
CA GLY A 11 -9.50 4.50 -7.03
C GLY A 11 -10.50 4.76 -5.91
N VAL A 12 -9.99 5.02 -4.70
CA VAL A 12 -10.84 5.41 -3.58
C VAL A 12 -11.59 6.66 -4.01
N ASP A 13 -12.90 6.70 -3.85
CA ASP A 13 -13.75 7.78 -4.35
C ASP A 13 -13.21 9.15 -3.90
N GLY A 14 -12.73 9.96 -4.86
CA GLY A 14 -12.09 11.27 -4.62
C GLY A 14 -10.59 11.28 -4.28
N ALA A 15 -9.91 10.13 -4.20
CA ALA A 15 -8.46 10.06 -4.01
C ALA A 15 -7.72 10.05 -5.36
N PRO A 16 -6.62 10.81 -5.51
CA PRO A 16 -5.80 10.78 -6.72
C PRO A 16 -5.25 9.38 -6.98
N ASN A 17 -4.88 9.08 -8.22
CA ASN A 17 -4.29 7.79 -8.59
C ASN A 17 -3.08 7.49 -7.69
N LEU A 18 -3.17 6.39 -6.93
CA LEU A 18 -2.16 5.98 -5.97
C LEU A 18 -1.28 4.89 -6.61
N LYS A 19 0.03 5.08 -6.51
CA LYS A 19 1.05 4.15 -6.98
C LYS A 19 2.00 3.86 -5.82
N PRO A 20 1.87 2.72 -5.15
CA PRO A 20 2.88 2.27 -4.19
C PRO A 20 4.12 1.73 -4.91
N ASP A 21 5.27 1.73 -4.22
CA ASP A 21 6.52 1.23 -4.79
C ASP A 21 6.54 -0.30 -4.95
N LEU A 22 6.03 -1.02 -3.95
CA LEU A 22 5.84 -2.47 -4.02
C LEU A 22 4.53 -2.90 -3.36
N ILE A 23 4.04 -4.06 -3.79
CA ILE A 23 2.83 -4.69 -3.24
C ILE A 23 3.10 -6.15 -2.88
N GLY A 24 2.41 -6.61 -1.84
CA GLY A 24 2.41 -7.99 -1.36
C GLY A 24 1.03 -8.62 -1.49
N LEU A 25 1.00 -9.84 -2.00
CA LEU A 25 -0.18 -10.68 -2.19
C LEU A 25 0.10 -12.03 -1.48
N MET A 26 -0.75 -12.42 -0.53
CA MET A 26 -0.65 -13.70 0.19
C MET A 26 -1.17 -14.86 -0.65
N GLU A 27 -2.25 -14.64 -1.40
CA GLU A 27 -2.68 -15.59 -2.42
C GLU A 27 -2.06 -15.21 -3.76
N ALA A 28 -1.43 -16.19 -4.41
CA ALA A 28 -0.89 -16.07 -5.76
C ALA A 28 -2.01 -16.05 -6.82
N LYS A 29 -3.05 -15.23 -6.63
CA LYS A 29 -3.80 -14.71 -7.78
C LYS A 29 -2.81 -13.87 -8.56
N ALA A 30 -2.10 -14.53 -9.45
CA ALA A 30 -1.13 -13.93 -10.33
C ALA A 30 -1.90 -12.94 -11.20
N PHE A 31 -1.91 -11.68 -10.79
CA PHE A 31 -2.19 -10.60 -11.73
C PHE A 31 -1.18 -10.74 -12.85
N HIS A 32 -1.65 -10.67 -14.08
CA HIS A 32 -0.70 -10.65 -15.18
C HIS A 32 0.24 -9.48 -14.94
N PRO A 33 1.56 -9.60 -15.18
CA PRO A 33 2.50 -8.51 -14.96
C PRO A 33 2.23 -7.25 -15.77
N GLU A 34 1.16 -7.18 -16.56
CA GLU A 34 0.69 -6.04 -17.37
C GLU A 34 -0.56 -5.38 -16.73
N GLU A 35 -1.26 -6.10 -15.85
CA GLU A 35 -2.49 -5.67 -15.21
C GLU A 35 -2.22 -4.71 -14.06
N ARG A 36 -3.19 -3.84 -13.80
CA ARG A 36 -3.23 -3.03 -12.59
C ARG A 36 -3.92 -3.86 -11.51
N ALA A 37 -3.30 -4.01 -10.35
CA ALA A 37 -3.92 -4.70 -9.23
C ALA A 37 -5.02 -3.79 -8.63
N PRO A 38 -6.19 -4.34 -8.23
CA PRO A 38 -7.16 -3.61 -7.43
C PRO A 38 -6.76 -3.57 -5.96
N TRP A 39 -7.16 -2.51 -5.23
CA TRP A 39 -6.92 -2.41 -3.78
C TRP A 39 -7.44 -3.62 -2.99
N SER A 40 -8.54 -4.22 -3.46
CA SER A 40 -9.19 -5.39 -2.86
C SER A 40 -8.43 -6.70 -3.04
N ALA A 41 -7.28 -6.69 -3.71
CA ALA A 41 -6.43 -7.85 -3.82
C ALA A 41 -5.13 -7.73 -3.03
N LEU A 42 -4.79 -6.54 -2.53
CA LEU A 42 -3.52 -6.28 -1.88
C LEU A 42 -3.57 -6.66 -0.40
N ASP A 43 -2.59 -7.42 0.08
CA ASP A 43 -2.47 -7.75 1.51
C ASP A 43 -1.59 -6.74 2.23
N VAL A 44 -0.46 -6.41 1.62
CA VAL A 44 0.55 -5.50 2.15
C VAL A 44 0.98 -4.52 1.06
N VAL A 45 1.24 -3.28 1.45
CA VAL A 45 1.86 -2.28 0.59
C VAL A 45 3.22 -1.91 1.17
N VAL A 46 4.19 -1.64 0.31
CA VAL A 46 5.52 -1.17 0.68
C VAL A 46 5.73 0.19 0.07
N GLU A 47 6.24 1.12 0.88
CA GLU A 47 6.59 2.46 0.45
C GLU A 47 8.04 2.78 0.80
N VAL A 48 8.74 3.43 -0.14
CA VAL A 48 10.14 3.80 -0.02
C VAL A 48 10.26 5.32 -0.11
N GLU A 49 10.70 5.95 0.97
CA GLU A 49 10.90 7.39 0.98
C GLU A 49 12.18 7.80 1.69
N GLU A 50 12.56 9.08 1.57
CA GLU A 50 13.73 9.63 2.26
C GLU A 50 13.44 10.01 3.72
N SER A 51 12.18 10.33 4.03
CA SER A 51 11.78 10.86 5.33
C SER A 51 10.59 10.13 5.93
N TRP A 52 10.63 9.91 7.25
CA TRP A 52 9.52 9.29 7.97
C TRP A 52 8.20 10.06 7.91
N PRO A 53 8.17 11.41 8.01
CA PRO A 53 6.92 12.16 7.91
C PRO A 53 6.20 11.96 6.57
N GLU A 54 6.94 11.96 5.46
CA GLU A 54 6.39 11.72 4.11
C GLU A 54 5.89 10.29 3.97
N LEU A 55 6.72 9.32 4.38
CA LEU A 55 6.36 7.92 4.35
C LEU A 55 5.08 7.64 5.15
N VAL A 56 4.96 8.19 6.37
CA VAL A 56 3.76 8.00 7.21
C VAL A 56 2.52 8.65 6.57
N ALA A 57 2.67 9.80 5.91
CA ALA A 57 1.55 10.46 5.22
C ALA A 57 1.03 9.65 4.02
N GLN A 58 1.92 9.12 3.20
CA GLN A 58 1.56 8.21 2.09
C GLN A 58 1.00 6.89 2.61
N ALA A 59 1.65 6.27 3.61
CA ALA A 59 1.20 5.03 4.23
C ALA A 59 -0.21 5.16 4.82
N GLY A 60 -0.55 6.29 5.45
CA GLY A 60 -1.91 6.57 5.91
C GLY A 60 -2.93 6.65 4.77
N THR A 61 -2.52 7.15 3.60
CA THR A 61 -3.37 7.17 2.41
C THR A 61 -3.62 5.76 1.87
N TYR A 62 -2.59 4.93 1.76
CA TYR A 62 -2.76 3.51 1.36
C TYR A 62 -3.57 2.71 2.38
N ALA A 63 -3.37 2.95 3.68
CA ALA A 63 -4.14 2.31 4.73
C ALA A 63 -5.64 2.58 4.58
N ARG A 64 -6.03 3.83 4.32
CA ARG A 64 -7.42 4.18 4.02
C ARG A 64 -7.94 3.43 2.80
N ALA A 65 -7.15 3.32 1.75
CA ALA A 65 -7.53 2.59 0.55
C ALA A 65 -7.76 1.09 0.81
N LEU A 66 -6.81 0.43 1.48
CA LEU A 66 -6.92 -0.99 1.88
C LEU A 66 -8.12 -1.25 2.79
N LEU A 67 -8.35 -0.38 3.77
CA LEU A 67 -9.49 -0.50 4.70
C LEU A 67 -10.82 -0.24 3.98
N ASN A 68 -10.89 0.70 3.04
CA ASN A 68 -12.11 0.92 2.26
C ASN A 68 -12.41 -0.26 1.31
N ALA A 69 -11.38 -0.81 0.67
CA ALA A 69 -11.53 -1.94 -0.24
C ALA A 69 -11.94 -3.25 0.48
N HIS A 70 -11.60 -3.39 1.77
CA HIS A 70 -11.98 -4.53 2.60
C HIS A 70 -12.70 -4.13 3.88
N PRO A 71 -14.05 -4.06 3.87
CA PRO A 71 -14.84 -3.75 5.06
C PRO A 71 -14.54 -4.64 6.28
N ILE A 72 -14.18 -5.91 6.05
CA ILE A 72 -13.87 -6.88 7.11
C ILE A 72 -12.44 -6.75 7.68
N ARG A 73 -11.53 -6.06 6.98
CA ARG A 73 -10.14 -5.90 7.41
C ARG A 73 -10.11 -5.00 8.65
N THR A 74 -9.51 -5.46 9.75
CA THR A 74 -9.47 -4.71 11.02
C THR A 74 -8.30 -3.73 11.09
N TYR A 75 -7.20 -4.03 10.39
CA TYR A 75 -6.02 -3.18 10.28
C TYR A 75 -5.39 -3.26 8.87
N ALA A 76 -4.68 -2.22 8.46
CA ALA A 76 -3.82 -2.24 7.28
C ALA A 76 -2.35 -2.24 7.72
N LEU A 77 -1.56 -3.15 7.15
CA LEU A 77 -0.11 -3.18 7.31
C LEU A 77 0.55 -2.53 6.09
N ILE A 78 1.37 -1.51 6.34
CA ILE A 78 2.27 -0.91 5.36
C ILE A 78 3.70 -1.14 5.83
N ILE A 79 4.59 -1.55 4.93
CA ILE A 79 6.03 -1.66 5.22
C ILE A 79 6.68 -0.38 4.69
N GLY A 80 7.23 0.42 5.59
CA GLY A 80 8.02 1.59 5.23
C GLY A 80 9.50 1.27 5.18
N TYR A 81 10.18 1.68 4.11
CA TYR A 81 11.63 1.66 4.04
C TYR A 81 12.17 3.09 3.86
N ASN A 82 12.87 3.60 4.88
CA ASN A 82 13.65 4.81 4.74
C ASN A 82 14.99 4.45 4.07
N HIS A 83 15.16 4.83 2.80
CA HIS A 83 16.33 4.44 2.03
C HIS A 83 17.58 5.27 2.35
N VAL A 84 17.43 6.42 3.01
CA VAL A 84 18.53 7.28 3.46
C VAL A 84 19.14 6.72 4.75
N GLU A 85 18.29 6.36 5.71
CA GLU A 85 18.73 5.78 7.00
C GLU A 85 18.96 4.26 6.92
N GLY A 86 18.47 3.59 5.87
CA GLY A 86 18.54 2.14 5.71
C GLY A 86 17.64 1.38 6.68
N GLU A 87 16.54 2.01 7.13
CA GLU A 87 15.66 1.48 8.17
C GLU A 87 14.34 0.96 7.59
N VAL A 88 13.88 -0.18 8.09
CA VAL A 88 12.55 -0.75 7.79
C VAL A 88 11.66 -0.62 9.02
N ARG A 89 10.41 -0.15 8.82
CA ARG A 89 9.38 -0.12 9.86
C ARG A 89 8.07 -0.74 9.36
N PHE A 90 7.39 -1.43 10.27
CA PHE A 90 6.04 -1.96 10.05
C PHE A 90 5.02 -0.98 10.63
N LEU A 91 4.22 -0.38 9.77
CA LEU A 91 3.23 0.63 10.13
C LEU A 91 1.84 -0.02 10.15
N PHE A 92 1.25 -0.09 11.34
CA PHE A 92 -0.09 -0.63 11.55
C PHE A 92 -1.10 0.51 11.66
N PHE A 93 -2.08 0.49 10.77
CA PHE A 93 -3.17 1.47 10.78
C PHE A 93 -4.49 0.76 11.05
N HIS A 94 -5.34 1.38 11.85
CA HIS A 94 -6.72 0.93 12.06
C HIS A 94 -7.70 2.01 11.60
N ARG A 95 -8.99 1.65 11.50
CA ARG A 95 -10.03 2.61 11.05
C ARG A 95 -10.17 3.87 11.90
N GLY A 96 -9.70 3.84 13.16
CA GLY A 96 -9.73 5.00 14.06
C GLY A 96 -8.65 6.05 13.83
N GLY A 97 -7.71 5.83 12.90
CA GLY A 97 -6.50 6.66 12.75
C GLY A 97 -5.29 6.03 13.42
#